data_AF-A0A4R2R1J9-F1
#
_entry.id   AF-A0A4R2R1J9-F1
#
_cell.length_a   1.000
_cell.length_b   1.000
_cell.length_c   1.000
_cell.angle_alpha   90.00
_cell.angle_beta   90.00
_cell.angle_gamma   90.00
#
_symmetry.space_group_name_H-M   'P 1'
#
loop_
_entity.id
_entity.type
_entity.pdbx_description
1 polymer ?
#
loop_
_entity_poly.entity_id
_entity_poly.type
_entity_poly.pdbx_seq_one_letter_code
_entity_poly.pdbx_strand_id
1 'polypeptide(L)' 'MSDLYYATFAVEAVGPMQARFADMDKRDGFEISLGMYKANLGPVTREVFLQYAERFAGEVLEPAQSEGEDAK' A
#
# COMPACT_ATOMS: atom_id res chain seq x y z
N MET A 1 -4.75 -16.34 17.15
CA MET A 1 -3.72 -15.55 16.47
C MET A 1 -4.40 -14.94 15.26
N SER A 2 -4.48 -13.61 15.16
CA SER A 2 -5.03 -12.98 13.97
C SER A 2 -3.91 -12.88 12.95
N ASP A 3 -4.01 -13.63 11.87
CA ASP A 3 -3.05 -13.54 10.78
C ASP A 3 -3.23 -12.18 10.10
N LEU A 4 -2.15 -11.42 9.98
CA LEU A 4 -2.14 -10.17 9.24
C LEU A 4 -1.73 -10.46 7.79
N TYR A 5 -2.47 -9.90 6.85
CA TYR A 5 -2.21 -10.03 5.42
C TYR A 5 -1.56 -8.76 4.90
N TYR A 6 -0.53 -8.90 4.08
CA TYR A 6 0.25 -7.77 3.57
C TYR A 6 0.13 -7.71 2.06
N ALA A 7 0.03 -6.49 1.52
CA ALA A 7 0.16 -6.22 0.10
C ALA A 7 1.22 -5.15 -0.13
N THR A 8 2.10 -5.39 -1.11
CA THR A 8 3.14 -4.45 -1.52
C THR A 8 2.90 -4.03 -2.96
N PHE A 9 2.83 -2.73 -3.21
CA PHE A 9 2.57 -2.21 -4.55
C PHE A 9 3.63 -1.18 -4.94
N ALA A 10 4.08 -1.22 -6.20
CA ALA A 10 4.98 -0.21 -6.73
C ALA A 10 4.19 1.09 -6.99
N VAL A 11 4.44 2.09 -6.16
CA VAL A 11 3.83 3.41 -6.26
C VAL A 11 4.76 4.33 -7.03
N GLU A 12 4.20 5.07 -7.99
CA GLU A 12 4.97 5.98 -8.83
C GLU A 12 5.62 7.09 -8.01
N ALA A 13 6.87 7.45 -8.38
CA ALA A 13 7.73 8.44 -7.74
C ALA A 13 8.16 8.17 -6.28
N VAL A 14 7.41 7.36 -5.53
CA VAL A 14 7.66 7.07 -4.10
C VAL A 14 8.31 5.69 -3.91
N GLY A 15 8.16 4.79 -4.87
CA GLY A 15 8.68 3.42 -4.78
C GLY A 15 7.68 2.46 -4.15
N PRO A 16 8.13 1.28 -3.68
CA PRO A 16 7.23 0.29 -3.12
C PRO A 16 6.60 0.80 -1.82
N MET A 17 5.27 0.79 -1.75
CA MET A 17 4.51 1.01 -0.53
C MET A 17 3.86 -0.30 -0.08
N GLN A 18 3.72 -0.47 1.23
CA GLN A 18 3.11 -1.65 1.83
C GLN A 18 1.89 -1.28 2.66
N ALA A 19 0.86 -2.12 2.61
CA ALA A 19 -0.31 -2.03 3.47
C ALA A 19 -0.58 -3.38 4.14
N ARG A 20 -1.05 -3.33 5.38
CA ARG A 20 -1.48 -4.51 6.15
C ARG A 20 -2.99 -4.52 6.33
N PHE A 21 -3.56 -5.72 6.38
CA PHE A 21 -5.00 -5.96 6.46
C PHE A 21 -5.27 -7.06 7.49
N ALA A 22 -6.39 -6.92 8.21
CA ALA A 22 -6.84 -7.93 9.17
C ALA A 22 -7.60 -9.10 8.51
N ASP A 23 -7.87 -9.00 7.21
CA ASP A 23 -8.71 -9.92 6.45
C ASP A 23 -8.13 -10.14 5.04
N MET A 24 -8.07 -11.40 4.62
CA MET A 24 -7.54 -11.81 3.32
C MET A 24 -8.40 -11.25 2.18
N ASP A 25 -9.72 -11.24 2.33
CA ASP A 25 -10.64 -10.74 1.30
C ASP A 25 -10.42 -9.23 1.06
N LYS A 26 -10.03 -8.51 2.11
CA LYS A 26 -9.67 -7.08 2.01
C LYS A 26 -8.35 -6.88 1.29
N ARG A 27 -7.34 -7.70 1.61
CA ARG A 27 -6.03 -7.66 0.93
C ARG A 27 -6.17 -7.98 -0.56
N ASP A 28 -6.90 -9.04 -0.91
CA ASP A 28 -7.11 -9.45 -2.29
C ASP A 28 -7.95 -8.42 -3.05
N GLY A 29 -9.01 -7.90 -2.44
CA GLY A 29 -9.82 -6.83 -3.01
C GLY A 29 -9.01 -5.56 -3.29
N PHE A 30 -8.10 -5.21 -2.39
CA PHE A 30 -7.16 -4.11 -2.56
C PHE A 30 -6.21 -4.33 -3.74
N GLU A 31 -5.54 -5.49 -3.83
CA GLU A 31 -4.60 -5.80 -4.89
C GLU A 31 -5.26 -5.83 -6.27
N ILE A 32 -6.43 -6.49 -6.38
CA ILE A 32 -7.19 -6.57 -7.62
C ILE A 32 -7.62 -5.16 -8.05
N SER A 33 -8.13 -4.36 -7.12
CA SER A 33 -8.62 -3.02 -7.45
C SER A 33 -7.51 -2.08 -7.90
N LEU A 34 -6.33 -2.13 -7.26
CA LEU A 34 -5.16 -1.36 -7.70
C LEU A 34 -4.64 -1.85 -9.04
N GLY A 35 -4.62 -3.17 -9.28
CA GLY A 35 -4.26 -3.73 -10.58
C GLY A 35 -5.20 -3.25 -11.70
N MET A 36 -6.51 -3.23 -11.44
CA MET A 36 -7.51 -2.71 -12.38
C MET A 36 -7.38 -1.20 -12.59
N TYR A 37 -7.13 -0.43 -11.54
CA TYR A 37 -6.86 1.01 -11.66
C TYR A 37 -5.64 1.23 -12.57
N LYS A 38 -4.54 0.52 -12.29
CA LYS A 38 -3.30 0.62 -13.05
C LYS A 38 -3.48 0.33 -14.54
N ALA A 39 -4.26 -0.70 -14.86
CA ALA A 39 -4.50 -1.12 -16.23
C ALA A 39 -5.38 -0.14 -17.03
N ASN A 40 -6.32 0.55 -16.37
CA ASN A 40 -7.33 1.37 -17.07
C ASN A 40 -7.11 2.88 -16.98
N LEU A 41 -6.57 3.37 -15.86
CA LEU A 41 -6.51 4.80 -15.54
C LEU A 41 -5.07 5.35 -15.50
N GLY A 42 -4.07 4.46 -15.44
CA GLY A 42 -2.65 4.84 -15.44
C GLY A 42 -1.95 4.55 -14.11
N PRO A 43 -0.79 5.15 -13.85
CA PRO A 43 0.06 4.77 -12.73
C PRO A 43 -0.62 4.99 -11.36
N VAL A 44 -0.26 4.14 -10.40
CA VAL A 44 -0.74 4.26 -9.01
C VAL A 44 0.16 5.24 -8.27
N THR A 45 -0.39 6.40 -7.93
CA THR A 45 0.29 7.41 -7.10
C THR A 45 0.08 7.13 -5.61
N ARG A 46 0.79 7.85 -4.75
CA ARG A 46 0.64 7.75 -3.28
C ARG A 46 -0.81 7.99 -2.85
N GLU A 47 -1.46 8.97 -3.44
CA GLU A 47 -2.85 9.33 -3.12
C GLU A 47 -3.80 8.19 -3.48
N VAL A 48 -3.65 7.60 -4.66
CA VAL A 48 -4.44 6.44 -5.09
C VAL A 48 -4.21 5.26 -4.15
N PHE A 49 -2.95 4.95 -3.84
CA PHE A 49 -2.62 3.86 -2.92
C PHE A 49 -3.29 4.05 -1.54
N LEU A 50 -3.18 5.25 -0.97
CA LEU A 50 -3.80 5.59 0.33
C LEU A 50 -5.32 5.48 0.28
N GLN A 51 -5.94 6.00 -0.77
CA GLN A 51 -7.40 5.96 -0.93
C GLN A 51 -7.93 4.52 -1.02
N TYR A 52 -7.23 3.65 -1.77
CA TYR A 52 -7.60 2.25 -1.85
C TYR A 52 -7.31 1.50 -0.55
N ALA A 53 -6.20 1.79 0.13
CA ALA A 53 -5.91 1.18 1.43
C ALA A 53 -7.03 1.51 2.43
N GLU A 54 -7.40 2.79 2.56
CA GLU A 54 -8.51 3.24 3.41
C GLU A 54 -9.83 2.57 3.03
N ARG A 55 -10.17 2.52 1.73
CA ARG A 55 -11.39 1.87 1.23
C ARG A 55 -11.50 0.39 1.63
N PHE A 56 -10.37 -0.31 1.69
CA PHE A 56 -10.32 -1.72 2.08
C PHE A 56 -9.98 -1.92 3.57
N ALA A 57 -10.03 -0.86 4.37
CA ALA A 57 -9.67 -0.87 5.80
C ALA A 57 -8.24 -1.43 6.04
N GLY A 58 -7.33 -1.14 5.11
CA GLY A 58 -5.91 -1.41 5.20
C GLY A 58 -5.17 -0.30 5.92
N GLU A 59 -4.15 -0.68 6.67
CA GLU A 59 -3.25 0.24 7.34
C GLU A 59 -1.95 0.32 6.53
N VAL A 60 -1.63 1.51 6.04
CA VAL A 60 -0.40 1.73 5.26
C VAL A 60 0.79 1.76 6.21
N LEU A 61 1.79 0.94 5.90
CA LEU A 61 3.07 0.96 6.57
C LEU A 61 3.90 2.05 5.91
N GLU A 62 4.13 3.15 6.62
CA GLU A 62 5.09 4.13 6.14
C GLU A 62 6.44 3.43 5.95
N PRO A 63 7.14 3.65 4.81
CA PRO A 63 8.51 3.18 4.71
C PRO A 63 9.24 3.74 5.92
N ALA A 64 9.91 2.87 6.68
CA ALA A 64 10.78 3.30 7.75
C ALA A 64 11.62 4.43 7.17
N GLN A 65 11.39 5.66 7.62
CA GLN A 65 12.24 6.77 7.22
C GLN A 65 13.63 6.27 7.58
N SER A 66 14.46 6.02 6.58
CA SER A 66 15.87 5.83 6.81
C SER A 66 16.28 7.10 7.53
N GLU A 67 16.44 7.04 8.85
CA GLU A 67 17.08 8.06 9.65
C GLU A 67 18.53 8.14 9.15
N GLY A 68 18.70 8.80 8.01
CA GLY A 68 19.95 9.38 7.60
C GLY A 68 19.84 10.85 7.91
N GLU A 69 20.13 11.25 9.15
CA GLU A 69 21.22 12.20 9.41
C GLU A 69 21.39 12.49 10.91
N ASP A 70 22.67 12.48 11.28
CA ASP A 70 23.30 13.19 12.39
C ASP A 70 23.18 12.67 13.84
N ALA A 71 24.16 11.85 14.19
CA ALA A 71 24.83 11.97 15.48
C ALA A 71 26.36 12.05 15.27
N LYS A 72 26.80 13.24 14.84
CA LYS A 72 28.01 14.00 15.24
C LYS A 72 29.30 13.26 15.64
#